data_AF-A0A0A6VUW7-F1
#
_entry.id   AF-A0A0A6VUW7-F1
#
_cell.length_a   1.000
_cell.length_b   1.000
_cell.length_c   1.000
_cell.angle_alpha   90.00
_cell.angle_beta   90.00
_cell.angle_gamma   90.00
#
_symmetry.space_group_name_H-M   'P 1'
#
loop_
_entity.id
_entity.type
_entity.pdbx_description
1 polymer ?
#
loop_
_entity_poly.entity_id
_entity_poly.type
_entity_poly.pdbx_seq_one_letter_code
_entity_poly.pdbx_strand_id
1 'polypeptide(L)'
;MAALVVAVLCGCGSPGAPGPPTGSPTAAAPPASPAASTAPATDVTWGAYPDRREACAAVADDLLVLALLPAGLSAGPTVAEVQDVEDEVEAVRGAAPPALAADYARVQLLVDSYGEDLAEDPSARFDGQALDEALVPVRDWLEGTCRDGDRA
;
A
#
# COMPACT_ATOMS: atom_id res chain seq x y z
N MET A 1 -5.78 -30.37 35.06
CA MET A 1 -5.28 -31.36 34.09
C MET A 1 -6.04 -31.18 32.79
N ALA A 2 -5.40 -30.59 31.78
CA ALA A 2 -5.89 -30.53 30.41
C ALA A 2 -4.67 -30.71 29.50
N ALA A 3 -4.71 -31.73 28.67
CA ALA A 3 -3.59 -32.23 27.88
C ALA A 3 -3.41 -31.40 26.60
N LEU A 4 -2.17 -30.99 26.34
CA LEU A 4 -1.76 -30.28 25.12
C LEU A 4 -1.22 -31.33 24.14
N VAL A 5 -1.89 -31.51 23.01
CA VAL A 5 -1.46 -32.40 21.92
C VAL A 5 -0.60 -31.58 20.96
N VAL A 6 0.71 -31.82 20.98
CA VAL A 6 1.67 -31.26 20.03
C VAL A 6 1.76 -32.19 18.83
N ALA A 7 1.30 -31.72 17.66
CA ALA A 7 1.48 -32.44 16.40
C ALA A 7 2.92 -32.25 15.90
N VAL A 8 3.64 -33.36 15.85
CA VAL A 8 4.99 -33.51 15.27
C VAL A 8 4.88 -33.56 13.74
N LEU A 9 5.63 -32.70 13.04
CA LEU A 9 5.90 -32.82 11.61
C LEU A 9 7.35 -33.30 11.43
N CYS A 10 7.50 -34.55 10.99
CA CYS A 10 8.77 -35.18 10.61
C CYS A 10 8.84 -35.43 9.09
N GLY A 11 10.03 -35.18 8.52
CA GLY A 11 10.59 -35.82 7.30
C GLY A 11 10.16 -35.21 5.97
N CYS A 12 11.00 -35.01 4.94
CA CYS A 12 12.29 -35.59 4.51
C CYS A 12 13.09 -34.49 3.77
N GLY A 13 14.43 -34.40 3.68
CA GLY A 13 15.50 -35.38 3.79
C GLY A 13 16.18 -35.61 2.42
N SER A 14 17.29 -34.91 2.11
CA SER A 14 18.45 -35.44 1.35
C SER A 14 19.61 -34.42 1.22
N PRO A 15 20.80 -34.72 1.79
CA PRO A 15 22.07 -34.11 1.40
C PRO A 15 22.89 -35.06 0.51
N GLY A 16 23.30 -34.60 -0.67
CA GLY A 16 24.19 -35.31 -1.60
C GLY A 16 25.58 -34.64 -1.69
N ALA A 17 26.61 -35.47 -1.71
CA ALA A 17 28.02 -35.23 -1.37
C ALA A 17 28.92 -34.61 -2.50
N PRO A 18 30.23 -34.34 -2.25
CA PRO A 18 31.06 -33.38 -3.00
C PRO A 18 31.96 -33.97 -4.11
N GLY A 19 32.50 -33.09 -4.97
CA GLY A 19 33.56 -33.38 -5.95
C GLY A 19 34.48 -32.16 -6.25
N PRO A 20 35.71 -32.39 -6.77
CA PRO A 20 36.95 -31.62 -6.46
C PRO A 20 37.32 -30.48 -7.45
N PRO A 21 38.37 -29.67 -7.17
CA PRO A 21 38.62 -28.36 -7.80
C PRO A 21 39.55 -28.44 -9.01
N THR A 22 39.38 -27.58 -10.03
CA THR A 22 40.44 -27.19 -11.00
C THR A 22 40.01 -25.98 -11.84
N GLY A 23 40.85 -24.94 -11.90
CA GLY A 23 40.99 -24.08 -13.09
C GLY A 23 40.43 -22.64 -13.01
N SER A 24 41.31 -21.67 -12.78
CA SER A 24 41.25 -20.34 -13.40
C SER A 24 42.25 -20.33 -14.58
N PRO A 25 42.26 -19.37 -15.54
CA PRO A 25 41.47 -18.13 -15.67
C PRO A 25 40.87 -17.91 -17.08
N THR A 26 39.82 -17.08 -17.20
CA THR A 26 39.65 -16.21 -18.37
C THR A 26 38.68 -15.07 -18.06
N ALA A 27 39.07 -13.84 -18.42
CA ALA A 27 38.22 -12.67 -18.38
C ALA A 27 37.20 -12.73 -19.53
N ALA A 28 35.92 -12.62 -19.21
CA ALA A 28 34.86 -12.38 -20.18
C ALA A 28 34.02 -11.20 -19.69
N ALA A 29 33.80 -10.24 -20.59
CA ALA A 29 33.12 -8.97 -20.37
C ALA A 29 31.71 -9.16 -19.77
N PRO A 30 31.22 -8.21 -18.95
CA PRO A 30 29.84 -8.25 -18.49
C PRO A 30 28.89 -8.16 -19.71
N PRO A 31 27.82 -8.98 -19.75
CA PRO A 31 26.76 -8.81 -20.73
C PRO A 31 26.07 -7.45 -20.54
N ALA A 32 25.61 -6.92 -21.67
CA ALA A 32 25.01 -5.61 -21.84
C ALA A 32 23.96 -5.27 -20.77
N SER A 33 23.93 -3.98 -20.43
CA SER A 33 22.91 -3.30 -19.65
C SER A 33 21.53 -3.89 -19.91
N PRO A 34 20.68 -4.11 -18.87
CA PRO A 34 19.26 -4.20 -19.13
C PRO A 34 18.88 -2.89 -19.83
N ALA A 35 18.39 -3.03 -21.07
CA ALA A 35 17.72 -1.94 -21.74
C ALA A 35 16.71 -1.39 -20.73
N ALA A 36 16.83 -0.10 -20.42
CA ALA A 36 15.78 0.61 -19.73
C ALA A 36 14.51 0.33 -20.54
N SER A 37 13.66 -0.55 -20.01
CA SER A 37 12.31 -0.69 -20.50
C SER A 37 11.77 0.72 -20.44
N THR A 38 11.51 1.30 -21.60
CA THR A 38 10.84 2.59 -21.69
C THR A 38 9.54 2.35 -20.95
N ALA A 39 9.46 2.85 -19.71
CA ALA A 39 8.24 2.80 -18.94
C ALA A 39 7.17 3.39 -19.87
N PRO A 40 6.07 2.67 -20.14
CA PRO A 40 5.00 3.26 -20.94
C PRO A 40 4.67 4.60 -20.29
N ALA A 41 4.55 5.64 -21.10
CA ALA A 41 4.11 6.94 -20.62
C ALA A 41 2.84 6.68 -19.82
N THR A 42 2.89 6.90 -18.50
CA THR A 42 1.72 6.76 -17.63
C THR A 42 0.65 7.64 -18.25
N ASP A 43 -0.43 7.01 -18.71
CA ASP A 43 -1.62 7.74 -19.10
C ASP A 43 -2.01 8.54 -17.88
N VAL A 44 -1.85 9.87 -17.97
CA VAL A 44 -2.01 10.79 -16.83
C VAL A 44 -3.37 10.58 -16.15
N THR A 45 -4.35 10.07 -16.88
CA THR A 45 -5.67 9.64 -16.42
C THR A 45 -5.65 8.67 -15.24
N TRP A 46 -4.71 7.74 -15.19
CA TRP A 46 -4.64 6.67 -14.18
C TRP A 46 -3.56 6.92 -13.12
N GLY A 47 -2.96 8.11 -13.08
CA GLY A 47 -1.91 8.41 -12.12
C GLY A 47 -0.66 7.56 -12.35
N ALA A 48 -0.18 6.89 -11.31
CA ALA A 48 1.00 6.02 -11.38
C ALA A 48 0.70 4.62 -11.95
N TYR A 49 -0.57 4.27 -12.15
CA TYR A 49 -0.97 2.94 -12.61
C TYR A 49 -0.95 2.85 -14.15
N PRO A 50 -0.55 1.70 -14.72
CA PRO A 50 -0.38 1.58 -16.18
C PRO A 50 -1.71 1.43 -16.92
N ASP A 51 -2.79 1.00 -16.26
CA ASP A 51 -4.12 0.90 -16.87
C ASP A 51 -5.26 1.07 -15.87
N ARG A 52 -6.49 1.17 -16.41
CA ARG A 52 -7.74 1.31 -15.65
C ARG A 52 -7.93 0.21 -14.61
N ARG A 53 -7.66 -1.05 -14.97
CA ARG A 53 -7.91 -2.19 -14.08
C ARG A 53 -6.98 -2.12 -12.87
N GLU A 54 -5.71 -1.80 -13.10
CA GLU A 54 -4.72 -1.65 -12.04
C GLU A 54 -5.03 -0.44 -11.14
N ALA A 55 -5.45 0.69 -11.73
CA ALA A 55 -5.92 1.83 -10.95
C ALA A 55 -7.15 1.52 -10.10
N CYS A 56 -8.14 0.83 -10.68
CA CYS A 56 -9.34 0.42 -9.96
C CYS A 56 -9.04 -0.52 -8.78
N ALA A 57 -8.14 -1.47 -8.97
CA ALA A 57 -7.74 -2.39 -7.91
C ALA A 57 -6.99 -1.66 -6.80
N ALA A 58 -6.03 -0.79 -7.15
CA ALA A 58 -5.26 -0.04 -6.17
C ALA A 58 -6.12 0.95 -5.37
N VAL A 59 -6.95 1.76 -6.04
CA VAL A 59 -7.85 2.71 -5.35
C VAL A 59 -8.86 1.99 -4.45
N ALA A 60 -9.30 0.80 -4.82
CA ALA A 60 -10.17 0.00 -3.96
C ALA A 60 -9.45 -0.53 -2.71
N ASP A 61 -8.18 -0.89 -2.84
CA ASP A 61 -7.32 -1.29 -1.70
C ASP A 61 -7.04 -0.09 -0.79
N ASP A 62 -6.65 1.04 -1.37
CA ASP A 62 -6.44 2.31 -0.66
C ASP A 62 -7.70 2.72 0.11
N LEU A 63 -8.87 2.67 -0.51
CA LEU A 63 -10.14 2.97 0.16
C LEU A 63 -10.36 2.07 1.39
N LEU A 64 -9.97 0.79 1.32
CA LEU A 64 -10.15 -0.17 2.39
C LEU A 64 -9.16 0.10 3.53
N VAL A 65 -7.90 0.41 3.20
CA VAL A 65 -6.87 0.85 4.16
C VAL A 65 -7.31 2.15 4.86
N LEU A 66 -7.73 3.15 4.09
CA LEU A 66 -8.17 4.44 4.63
C LEU A 66 -9.41 4.29 5.51
N ALA A 67 -10.39 3.47 5.12
CA ALA A 67 -11.58 3.20 5.93
C ALA A 67 -11.28 2.53 7.28
N LEU A 68 -10.08 1.94 7.45
CA LEU A 68 -9.64 1.33 8.72
C LEU A 68 -8.91 2.32 9.64
N LEU A 69 -8.56 3.52 9.16
CA LEU A 69 -7.88 4.54 9.98
C LEU A 69 -8.60 4.87 11.28
N PRO A 70 -9.93 5.06 11.34
CA PRO A 70 -10.60 5.37 12.59
C PRO A 70 -10.39 4.28 13.64
N ALA A 71 -10.38 3.02 13.23
CA ALA A 71 -10.12 1.91 14.14
C ALA A 71 -8.67 1.94 14.64
N GLY A 72 -7.69 2.12 13.74
CA GLY A 72 -6.27 2.22 14.08
C GLY A 72 -5.96 3.39 15.02
N LEU A 73 -6.48 4.57 14.70
CA LEU A 73 -6.24 5.81 15.45
C LEU A 73 -7.09 5.91 16.72
N SER A 74 -8.13 5.10 16.88
CA SER A 74 -8.89 5.02 18.15
C SER A 74 -8.16 4.27 19.27
N ALA A 75 -7.09 3.53 18.95
CA ALA A 75 -6.32 2.70 19.89
C ALA A 75 -5.38 3.50 20.82
N GLY A 76 -5.39 4.83 20.74
CA GLY A 76 -4.48 5.71 21.46
C GLY A 76 -3.08 5.71 20.85
N PRO A 77 -2.95 6.13 19.57
CA PRO A 77 -1.67 6.19 18.89
C PRO A 77 -0.75 7.22 19.54
N THR A 78 0.54 7.06 19.28
CA THR A 78 1.56 8.08 19.50
C THR A 78 1.63 9.02 18.29
N VAL A 79 2.17 10.22 18.48
CA VAL A 79 2.40 11.17 17.38
C VAL A 79 3.24 10.55 16.26
N ALA A 80 4.24 9.72 16.60
CA ALA A 80 5.06 9.03 15.60
C ALA A 80 4.24 8.05 14.73
N GLU A 81 3.30 7.32 15.35
CA GLU A 81 2.42 6.41 14.60
C GLU A 81 1.43 7.18 13.72
N VAL A 82 1.00 8.38 14.12
CA VAL A 82 0.19 9.25 13.24
C VAL A 82 1.01 9.74 12.05
N GLN A 83 2.27 10.12 12.26
CA GLN A 83 3.18 10.52 11.17
C GLN A 83 3.43 9.37 10.17
N ASP A 84 3.58 8.13 10.65
CA ASP A 84 3.68 6.97 9.76
C ASP A 84 2.41 6.82 8.88
N VAL A 85 1.23 7.15 9.41
CA VAL A 85 -0.03 7.16 8.65
C VAL A 85 -0.06 8.32 7.65
N GLU A 86 0.44 9.51 8.02
CA GLU A 86 0.53 10.66 7.11
C GLU A 86 1.40 10.35 5.89
N ASP A 87 2.55 9.71 6.10
CA ASP A 87 3.46 9.27 5.04
C ASP A 87 2.77 8.27 4.08
N GLU A 88 2.01 7.32 4.63
CA GLU A 88 1.23 6.36 3.82
C GLU A 88 0.15 7.07 3.01
N VAL A 89 -0.58 8.02 3.60
CA VAL A 89 -1.60 8.80 2.89
C VAL A 89 -0.97 9.68 1.81
N GLU A 90 0.22 10.24 2.04
CA GLU A 90 0.98 10.96 1.02
C GLU A 90 1.37 10.04 -0.15
N ALA A 91 1.80 8.81 0.13
CA ALA A 91 2.12 7.83 -0.90
C ALA A 91 0.89 7.47 -1.76
N VAL A 92 -0.25 7.20 -1.11
CA VAL A 92 -1.55 6.97 -1.80
C VAL A 92 -1.88 8.15 -2.70
N ARG A 93 -1.81 9.38 -2.17
CA ARG A 93 -2.09 10.60 -2.92
C ARG A 93 -1.15 10.77 -4.11
N GLY A 94 0.13 10.43 -3.96
CA GLY A 94 1.14 10.54 -5.01
C GLY A 94 0.93 9.55 -6.16
N ALA A 95 0.35 8.38 -5.88
CA ALA A 95 0.05 7.36 -6.88
C ALA A 95 -1.32 7.54 -7.55
N ALA A 96 -2.25 8.23 -6.89
CA ALA A 96 -3.65 8.33 -7.26
C ALA A 96 -3.91 8.90 -8.67
N PRO A 97 -5.03 8.49 -9.30
CA PRO A 97 -5.58 9.18 -10.47
C PRO A 97 -5.80 10.67 -10.18
N PRO A 98 -5.53 11.60 -11.12
CA PRO A 98 -5.69 13.03 -10.89
C PRO A 98 -7.11 13.45 -10.48
N ALA A 99 -8.12 12.68 -10.88
CA ALA A 99 -9.51 12.91 -10.49
C ALA A 99 -9.73 12.80 -8.97
N LEU A 100 -8.88 12.05 -8.25
CA LEU A 100 -8.97 11.80 -6.81
C LEU A 100 -7.97 12.62 -5.99
N ALA A 101 -7.10 13.41 -6.64
CA ALA A 101 -6.01 14.11 -5.95
C ALA A 101 -6.52 15.08 -4.88
N ALA A 102 -7.66 15.74 -5.11
CA ALA A 102 -8.28 16.64 -4.15
C ALA A 102 -8.90 15.89 -2.96
N ASP A 103 -9.45 14.70 -3.21
CA ASP A 103 -10.10 13.89 -2.18
C ASP A 103 -9.05 13.29 -1.24
N TYR A 104 -7.95 12.74 -1.78
CA TYR A 104 -6.84 12.28 -0.96
C TYR A 104 -6.08 13.40 -0.25
N ALA A 105 -6.02 14.61 -0.82
CA ALA A 105 -5.51 15.78 -0.10
C ALA A 105 -6.38 16.14 1.12
N ARG A 106 -7.70 15.94 1.05
CA ARG A 106 -8.59 16.12 2.21
C ARG A 106 -8.32 15.06 3.28
N VAL A 107 -8.10 13.81 2.89
CA VAL A 107 -7.72 12.75 3.83
C VAL A 107 -6.39 13.08 4.51
N GLN A 108 -5.38 13.53 3.75
CA GLN A 108 -4.09 13.94 4.30
C GLN A 108 -4.24 15.04 5.36
N LEU A 109 -5.03 16.07 5.07
CA LEU A 109 -5.30 17.17 6.02
C LEU A 109 -5.99 16.69 7.31
N LEU A 110 -6.87 15.68 7.23
CA LEU A 110 -7.53 15.13 8.42
C LEU A 110 -6.55 14.37 9.33
N VAL A 111 -5.60 13.64 8.74
CA VAL A 111 -4.58 12.93 9.53
C VAL A 111 -3.57 13.91 10.12
N ASP A 112 -3.08 14.86 9.31
CA ASP A 112 -2.15 15.91 9.74
C ASP A 112 -2.72 16.74 10.90
N SER A 113 -3.95 17.26 10.76
CA SER A 113 -4.61 18.00 11.84
C SER A 113 -4.81 17.16 13.11
N TYR A 114 -5.09 15.86 12.97
CA TYR A 114 -5.15 14.97 14.11
C TYR A 114 -3.79 14.79 14.79
N GLY A 115 -2.70 14.71 14.03
CA GLY A 115 -1.34 14.68 14.57
C GLY A 115 -0.99 15.93 15.38
N GLU A 116 -1.37 17.11 14.88
CA GLU A 116 -1.24 18.38 15.59
C GLU A 116 -2.07 18.39 16.88
N ASP A 117 -3.36 18.05 16.80
CA ASP A 117 -4.26 17.99 17.95
C ASP A 117 -3.75 17.02 19.02
N LEU A 118 -3.21 15.86 18.61
CA LEU A 118 -2.68 14.84 19.51
C LEU A 118 -1.40 15.30 20.23
N ALA A 119 -0.56 16.09 19.55
CA ALA A 119 0.65 16.67 20.14
C ALA A 119 0.31 17.73 21.20
N GLU A 120 -0.80 18.45 21.02
CA GLU A 120 -1.30 19.44 21.98
C GLU A 120 -2.10 18.82 23.13
N ASP A 121 -2.99 17.87 22.81
CA ASP A 121 -3.87 17.16 23.73
C ASP A 121 -3.82 15.63 23.47
N PRO A 122 -3.19 14.84 24.36
CA PRO A 122 -3.13 13.38 24.20
C PRO A 122 -4.51 12.68 24.32
N SER A 123 -5.56 13.42 24.65
CA SER A 123 -6.94 12.91 24.67
C SER A 123 -7.73 13.20 23.38
N ALA A 124 -7.12 13.92 22.41
CA ALA A 124 -7.68 14.20 21.10
C ALA A 124 -8.17 12.92 20.40
N ARG A 125 -9.24 13.07 19.61
CA ARG A 125 -9.91 11.96 18.92
C ARG A 125 -9.94 12.23 17.44
N PHE A 126 -9.55 11.22 16.67
CA PHE A 126 -9.64 11.27 15.21
C PHE A 126 -11.10 11.40 14.77
N ASP A 127 -11.37 12.34 13.85
CA ASP A 127 -12.70 12.55 13.29
C ASP A 127 -13.00 11.52 12.18
N GLY A 128 -13.47 10.34 12.61
CA GLY A 128 -13.86 9.28 11.69
C GLY A 128 -15.04 9.66 10.78
N GLN A 129 -15.93 10.57 11.21
CA GLN A 129 -17.05 11.01 10.38
C GLN A 129 -16.55 11.88 9.23
N ALA A 130 -15.65 12.83 9.50
CA ALA A 130 -15.06 13.66 8.47
C ALA A 130 -14.26 12.83 7.45
N LEU A 131 -13.58 11.77 7.91
CA LEU A 131 -12.93 10.81 7.00
C LEU A 131 -13.94 10.08 6.12
N ASP A 132 -15.01 9.54 6.71
CA ASP A 132 -16.06 8.85 5.94
C ASP A 132 -16.65 9.76 4.86
N GLU A 133 -16.89 11.03 5.17
CA GLU A 133 -17.34 12.05 4.20
C GLU A 133 -16.28 12.32 3.12
N ALA A 134 -15.01 12.42 3.49
CA ALA A 134 -13.90 12.63 2.55
C ALA A 134 -13.72 11.45 1.58
N LEU A 135 -14.09 10.22 1.98
CA LEU A 135 -14.01 9.03 1.14
C LEU A 135 -15.22 8.81 0.22
N VAL A 136 -16.29 9.62 0.32
CA VAL A 136 -17.47 9.52 -0.59
C VAL A 136 -17.06 9.65 -2.06
N PRO A 137 -16.30 10.68 -2.48
CA PRO A 137 -15.96 10.86 -3.88
C PRO A 137 -15.07 9.74 -4.43
N VAL A 138 -14.22 9.13 -3.58
CA VAL A 138 -13.40 7.97 -3.95
C VAL A 138 -14.28 6.76 -4.28
N ARG A 139 -15.31 6.51 -3.45
CA ARG A 139 -16.31 5.46 -3.71
C ARG A 139 -17.08 5.73 -4.99
N ASP A 140 -17.57 6.95 -5.17
CA ASP A 140 -18.32 7.34 -6.37
C ASP A 140 -17.46 7.18 -7.65
N TRP A 141 -16.17 7.53 -7.57
CA TRP A 141 -15.22 7.33 -8.65
C TRP A 141 -15.04 5.85 -8.99
N LEU A 142 -14.88 4.97 -7.98
CA LEU A 142 -14.81 3.53 -8.20
C LEU A 142 -16.10 3.00 -8.85
N GLU A 143 -17.26 3.46 -8.40
CA GLU A 143 -18.54 3.02 -8.97
C GLU A 143 -18.73 3.48 -10.42
N GLY A 144 -18.38 4.74 -10.73
CA GLY A 144 -18.50 5.30 -12.07
C GLY A 144 -17.42 4.83 -13.03
N THR A 145 -16.23 4.50 -12.51
CA THR A 145 -15.04 4.22 -13.31
C THR A 145 -14.67 2.74 -13.35
N CYS A 146 -15.12 1.88 -12.44
CA CYS A 146 -14.60 0.51 -12.33
C CYS A 146 -15.64 -0.60 -12.54
N ARG A 147 -16.94 -0.28 -12.67
CA ARG A 147 -18.03 -1.27 -12.76
C ARG A 147 -18.16 -2.02 -14.10
N ASP A 148 -17.36 -1.73 -15.12
CA ASP A 148 -17.55 -2.32 -16.47
C ASP A 148 -16.79 -3.64 -16.73
N GLY A 149 -16.26 -4.29 -15.68
CA GLY A 149 -15.53 -5.57 -15.81
C GLY A 149 -16.39 -6.80 -16.16
N ASP A 150 -17.72 -6.72 -16.04
CA ASP A 150 -18.65 -7.86 -16.20
C ASP A 150 -19.37 -7.93 -17.56
N ARG A 151 -18.95 -7.14 -18.57
CA ARG A 151 -19.59 -7.07 -19.90
C ARG A 151 -18.66 -7.38 -21.08
N ALA A 152 -17.74 -8.32 -20.91
CA ALA A 152 -16.95 -8.89 -22.02
C ALA A 152 -17.34 -10.35 -22.27
#